data_AF-A0A917T4D7-F1
#
_entry.id   AF-A0A917T4D7-F1
#
_cell.length_a   1.000
_cell.length_b   1.000
_cell.length_c   1.000
_cell.angle_alpha   90.00
_cell.angle_beta   90.00
_cell.angle_gamma   90.00
#
_symmetry.space_group_name_H-M   'P 1'
#
loop_
_entity.id
_entity.type
_entity.pdbx_description
1 polymer ?
#
loop_
_entity_poly.entity_id
_entity_poly.type
_entity_poly.pdbx_seq_one_letter_code
_entity_poly.pdbx_strand_id
1 'polypeptide(L)'
;MNGRIWAYIGTAVGGVASLAANIAHCYVPPAGAPAGWSPEFGAVVSATFWPVALFIAVEILARTAWPAGGWWKLARFGGLLPVALVAAVVSYRHLSGLITHYGEDRLTAIAGPAAVDGLMIMAAAALLASGKHREPALAGPPAAEPAQSAPALAAVPLTELPRAINGAIPSGVVR
;
A
#
# COMPACT_ATOMS: atom_id res chain seq x y z
N MET A 1 -9.30 11.33 15.74
CA MET A 1 -9.25 10.23 14.74
C MET A 1 -8.27 10.61 13.64
N ASN A 2 -7.43 9.69 13.18
CA ASN A 2 -6.41 9.95 12.15
C ASN A 2 -7.05 9.92 10.75
N GLY A 3 -6.70 10.84 9.85
CA GLY A 3 -7.19 10.90 8.46
C GLY A 3 -7.02 9.59 7.69
N ARG A 4 -6.02 8.76 8.05
CA ARG A 4 -5.85 7.42 7.48
C ARG A 4 -7.02 6.47 7.75
N ILE A 5 -7.66 6.57 8.92
CA ILE A 5 -8.84 5.75 9.25
C ILE A 5 -10.01 6.15 8.33
N TRP A 6 -10.23 7.44 8.14
CA TRP A 6 -11.25 7.94 7.22
C TRP A 6 -10.98 7.53 5.77
N ALA A 7 -9.72 7.46 5.36
CA ALA A 7 -9.36 6.96 4.04
C ALA A 7 -9.68 5.45 3.86
N TYR A 8 -9.49 4.63 4.90
CA TYR A 8 -9.96 3.24 4.85
C TYR A 8 -11.49 3.15 4.82
N ILE A 9 -12.18 3.93 5.65
CA ILE A 9 -13.65 3.98 5.65
C ILE A 9 -14.17 4.40 4.28
N GLY A 10 -13.63 5.48 3.69
CA GLY A 10 -14.04 5.97 2.38
C GLY A 10 -13.83 4.94 1.27
N THR A 11 -12.69 4.24 1.28
CA THR A 11 -12.41 3.16 0.33
C THR A 11 -13.41 2.00 0.48
N ALA A 12 -13.69 1.58 1.72
CA ALA A 12 -14.62 0.50 2.00
C ALA A 12 -16.06 0.86 1.61
N VAL A 13 -16.53 2.05 2.01
CA VAL A 13 -17.88 2.54 1.70
C VAL A 13 -18.05 2.67 0.19
N GLY A 14 -17.11 3.32 -0.51
CA GLY A 14 -17.18 3.46 -1.96
C GLY A 14 -17.16 2.12 -2.69
N GLY A 15 -16.28 1.21 -2.27
CA GLY A 15 -16.18 -0.13 -2.85
C GLY A 15 -17.44 -0.97 -2.66
N VAL A 16 -17.98 -1.01 -1.45
CA VAL A 16 -19.23 -1.73 -1.14
C VAL A 16 -20.41 -1.11 -1.87
N ALA A 17 -20.54 0.22 -1.89
CA ALA A 17 -21.61 0.90 -2.60
C ALA A 17 -21.57 0.62 -4.11
N SER A 18 -20.38 0.68 -4.73
CA SER A 18 -20.17 0.38 -6.15
C SER A 18 -20.54 -1.07 -6.47
N LEU A 19 -20.08 -2.03 -5.66
CA LEU A 19 -20.40 -3.45 -5.86
C LEU A 19 -21.90 -3.74 -5.66
N ALA A 20 -22.50 -3.19 -4.60
CA ALA A 20 -23.92 -3.36 -4.31
C ALA A 20 -24.79 -2.76 -5.41
N ALA A 21 -24.44 -1.58 -5.93
CA ALA A 21 -25.16 -0.95 -7.04
C ALA A 21 -25.11 -1.80 -8.32
N ASN A 22 -23.93 -2.34 -8.66
CA ASN A 22 -23.79 -3.21 -9.81
C ASN A 22 -24.65 -4.46 -9.72
N ILE A 23 -24.68 -5.10 -8.55
CA ILE A 23 -25.50 -6.28 -8.29
C ILE A 23 -26.99 -5.90 -8.31
N ALA A 24 -27.39 -4.83 -7.62
CA ALA A 24 -28.77 -4.38 -7.56
C ALA A 24 -29.32 -4.02 -8.95
N HIS A 25 -28.51 -3.42 -9.82
CA HIS A 25 -28.93 -3.12 -11.18
C HIS A 25 -29.29 -4.38 -11.99
N CYS A 26 -28.67 -5.53 -11.73
CA CYS A 26 -29.06 -6.79 -12.35
C CYS A 26 -30.50 -7.20 -12.01
N TYR A 27 -31.02 -6.80 -10.85
CA TYR A 27 -32.38 -7.11 -10.41
C TYR A 27 -33.42 -6.11 -10.90
N VAL A 28 -33.03 -5.11 -11.69
CA VAL A 28 -33.98 -4.22 -12.37
C VAL A 28 -34.62 -4.98 -13.53
N PRO A 29 -35.92 -5.31 -13.47
CA PRO A 29 -36.56 -6.10 -14.51
C PRO A 29 -36.68 -5.30 -15.82
N PRO A 30 -36.48 -5.94 -16.99
CA PRO A 30 -36.75 -5.30 -18.27
C PRO A 30 -38.25 -5.00 -18.43
N ALA A 31 -38.58 -4.06 -19.31
CA ALA A 31 -39.96 -3.70 -19.58
C ALA A 31 -40.76 -4.93 -20.07
N GLY A 32 -41.91 -5.19 -19.44
CA GLY A 32 -42.76 -6.33 -19.75
C GLY A 32 -42.31 -7.67 -19.14
N ALA A 33 -41.35 -7.66 -18.20
CA ALA A 33 -40.95 -8.86 -17.49
C ALA A 33 -42.13 -9.49 -16.71
N PRO A 34 -42.20 -10.83 -16.65
CA PRO A 34 -43.25 -11.52 -15.89
C PRO A 34 -43.11 -11.30 -14.38
N ALA A 35 -44.21 -11.51 -13.65
CA ALA A 35 -44.18 -11.54 -12.20
C ALA A 35 -43.24 -12.66 -11.71
N GLY A 36 -42.28 -12.33 -10.85
CA GLY A 36 -41.26 -13.27 -10.37
C GLY A 36 -40.00 -13.37 -11.24
N TRP A 37 -39.82 -12.48 -12.22
CA TRP A 37 -38.58 -12.40 -12.98
C TRP A 37 -37.36 -12.21 -12.06
N SER A 38 -36.27 -12.88 -12.40
CA SER A 38 -34.97 -12.72 -11.77
C SER A 38 -33.87 -12.69 -12.83
N PRO A 39 -32.74 -12.02 -12.56
CA PRO A 39 -31.61 -12.05 -13.48
C PRO A 39 -31.01 -13.44 -13.58
N GLU A 40 -30.44 -13.73 -14.75
CA GLU A 40 -29.57 -14.87 -14.91
C GLU A 40 -28.38 -14.76 -13.96
N PHE A 41 -27.94 -15.89 -13.39
CA PHE A 41 -26.78 -15.94 -12.52
C PHE A 41 -25.52 -15.34 -13.19
N GLY A 42 -25.36 -15.59 -14.50
CA GLY A 42 -24.26 -15.03 -15.29
C GLY A 42 -24.25 -13.49 -15.32
N ALA A 43 -25.42 -12.85 -15.30
CA ALA A 43 -25.51 -11.39 -15.25
C ALA A 43 -24.94 -10.86 -13.92
N VAL A 44 -25.30 -11.47 -12.79
CA VAL A 44 -24.80 -11.08 -11.47
C VAL A 44 -23.29 -11.30 -11.38
N VAL A 45 -22.79 -12.45 -11.85
CA VAL A 45 -21.35 -12.75 -11.88
C VAL A 45 -20.60 -11.72 -12.72
N SER A 46 -21.10 -11.40 -13.92
CA SER A 46 -20.45 -10.43 -14.80
C SER A 46 -20.47 -9.00 -14.24
N ALA A 47 -21.55 -8.59 -13.57
CA ALA A 47 -21.65 -7.28 -12.93
C ALA A 47 -20.72 -7.14 -11.71
N THR A 48 -20.47 -8.24 -11.02
CA THR A 48 -19.52 -8.34 -9.89
C THR A 48 -18.07 -8.35 -10.36
N PHE A 49 -17.80 -9.00 -11.50
CA PHE A 49 -16.45 -9.24 -11.99
C PHE A 49 -15.65 -7.95 -12.21
N TRP A 50 -16.22 -6.98 -12.92
CA TRP A 50 -15.50 -5.75 -13.29
C TRP A 50 -14.99 -4.91 -12.10
N PRO A 51 -15.82 -4.57 -11.09
CA PRO A 51 -15.34 -3.83 -9.92
C PRO A 51 -14.32 -4.64 -9.10
N VAL A 52 -14.50 -5.96 -8.99
CA VAL A 52 -13.52 -6.83 -8.30
C VAL A 52 -12.18 -6.84 -9.05
N ALA A 53 -12.20 -6.99 -10.38
CA ALA A 53 -11.00 -6.92 -11.21
C ALA A 53 -10.29 -5.57 -11.07
N LEU A 54 -11.03 -4.46 -10.98
CA LEU A 54 -10.47 -3.14 -10.72
C LEU A 54 -9.79 -3.06 -9.34
N PHE A 55 -10.43 -3.54 -8.28
CA PHE A 55 -9.82 -3.58 -6.95
C PHE A 55 -8.52 -4.39 -6.95
N ILE A 56 -8.50 -5.55 -7.59
CA ILE A 56 -7.30 -6.38 -7.74
C ILE A 56 -6.22 -5.63 -8.53
N ALA A 57 -6.58 -4.99 -9.65
CA ALA A 57 -5.64 -4.23 -10.47
C ALA A 57 -5.04 -3.03 -9.71
N VAL A 58 -5.84 -2.31 -8.93
CA VAL A 58 -5.38 -1.22 -8.05
C VAL A 58 -4.46 -1.75 -6.95
N GLU A 59 -4.74 -2.92 -6.40
CA GLU A 59 -3.89 -3.51 -5.36
C GLU A 59 -2.54 -3.95 -5.93
N ILE A 60 -2.53 -4.56 -7.13
CA ILE A 60 -1.30 -4.86 -7.87
C ILE A 60 -0.53 -3.55 -8.14
N LEU A 61 -1.22 -2.50 -8.60
CA LEU A 61 -0.61 -1.19 -8.85
C LEU A 61 0.04 -0.61 -7.58
N ALA A 62 -0.63 -0.75 -6.43
CA ALA A 62 -0.25 -0.13 -5.17
C ALA A 62 0.83 -0.90 -4.41
N ARG A 63 0.82 -2.24 -4.49
CA ARG A 63 1.74 -3.10 -3.71
C ARG A 63 2.94 -3.63 -4.48
N THR A 64 2.91 -3.63 -5.81
CA THR A 64 4.06 -4.09 -6.59
C THR A 64 5.17 -3.04 -6.59
N ALA A 65 6.39 -3.46 -6.24
CA ALA A 65 7.60 -2.67 -6.41
C ALA A 65 8.01 -2.68 -7.89
N TRP A 66 7.42 -1.79 -8.68
CA TRP A 66 7.70 -1.70 -10.12
C TRP A 66 9.13 -1.22 -10.37
N PRO A 67 9.92 -1.92 -11.20
CA PRO A 67 11.27 -1.46 -11.55
C PRO A 67 11.23 -0.13 -12.30
N ALA A 68 12.34 0.62 -12.25
CA ALA A 68 12.49 1.82 -13.05
C ALA A 68 12.59 1.47 -14.55
N GLY A 69 12.00 2.30 -15.41
CA GLY A 69 12.07 2.14 -16.87
C GLY A 69 10.74 2.40 -17.59
N GLY A 70 10.82 2.79 -18.86
CA GLY A 70 9.64 3.11 -19.67
C GLY A 70 8.71 1.91 -19.89
N TRP A 71 9.27 0.72 -20.13
CA TRP A 71 8.49 -0.50 -20.36
C TRP A 71 7.67 -0.94 -19.13
N TRP A 72 8.23 -0.79 -17.93
CA TRP A 72 7.53 -1.07 -16.69
C TRP A 72 6.41 -0.06 -16.40
N LYS A 73 6.60 1.22 -16.77
CA LYS A 73 5.51 2.21 -16.75
C LYS A 73 4.40 1.84 -17.72
N LEU A 74 4.75 1.40 -18.93
CA LEU A 74 3.77 0.95 -19.90
C LEU A 74 3.00 -0.28 -19.42
N ALA A 75 3.66 -1.29 -18.84
CA ALA A 75 2.97 -2.44 -18.26
C ALA A 75 2.06 -2.03 -17.08
N ARG A 76 2.56 -1.14 -16.21
CA ARG A 76 1.85 -0.63 -15.03
C ARG A 76 0.56 0.10 -15.39
N PHE A 77 0.64 1.07 -16.29
CA PHE A 77 -0.51 1.90 -16.66
C PHE A 77 -1.31 1.27 -17.81
N GLY A 78 -0.65 0.60 -18.75
CA GLY A 78 -1.29 -0.10 -19.86
C GLY A 78 -2.10 -1.32 -19.42
N GLY A 79 -1.73 -2.00 -18.33
CA GLY A 79 -2.56 -3.05 -17.74
C GLY A 79 -3.74 -2.49 -16.93
N LEU A 80 -3.51 -1.45 -16.14
CA LEU A 80 -4.54 -0.86 -15.27
C LEU A 80 -5.62 -0.11 -16.05
N LEU A 81 -5.23 0.78 -16.97
CA LEU A 81 -6.14 1.73 -17.60
C LEU A 81 -7.30 1.05 -18.35
N PRO A 82 -7.10 -0.03 -19.13
CA PRO A 82 -8.21 -0.72 -19.78
C PRO A 82 -9.19 -1.32 -18.76
N VAL A 83 -8.68 -1.97 -17.70
CA VAL A 83 -9.52 -2.55 -16.65
C VAL A 83 -10.31 -1.46 -15.94
N ALA A 84 -9.66 -0.36 -15.57
CA ALA A 84 -10.29 0.78 -14.93
C ALA A 84 -11.35 1.43 -15.82
N LEU A 85 -11.08 1.59 -17.11
CA LEU A 85 -12.04 2.19 -18.04
C LEU A 85 -13.30 1.32 -18.20
N VAL A 86 -13.12 0.01 -18.45
CA VAL A 86 -14.26 -0.90 -18.61
C VAL A 86 -15.06 -0.98 -17.31
N ALA A 87 -14.40 -1.13 -16.16
CA ALA A 87 -15.07 -1.17 -14.86
C ALA A 87 -15.82 0.13 -14.57
N ALA A 88 -15.22 1.29 -14.85
CA ALA A 88 -15.86 2.59 -14.66
C ALA A 88 -17.09 2.74 -15.55
N VAL A 89 -16.99 2.43 -16.85
CA VAL A 89 -18.14 2.57 -17.78
C VAL A 89 -19.29 1.65 -17.40
N VAL A 90 -19.02 0.37 -17.11
CA VAL A 90 -20.06 -0.59 -16.75
C VAL A 90 -20.71 -0.21 -15.41
N SER A 91 -19.89 0.11 -14.40
CA SER A 91 -20.38 0.51 -13.07
C SER A 91 -21.19 1.80 -13.12
N TYR A 92 -20.69 2.81 -13.87
CA TYR A 92 -21.40 4.07 -14.06
C TYR A 92 -22.78 3.85 -14.66
N ARG A 93 -22.89 3.01 -15.70
CA ARG A 93 -24.17 2.71 -16.34
C ARG A 93 -25.13 1.97 -15.40
N HIS A 94 -24.62 1.01 -14.62
CA HIS A 94 -25.44 0.25 -13.68
C HIS A 94 -25.98 1.15 -12.57
N LEU A 95 -25.12 1.94 -11.91
CA LEU A 95 -25.55 2.83 -10.85
C LEU A 95 -26.44 3.96 -11.37
N SER A 96 -26.10 4.58 -12.51
CA SER A 96 -26.96 5.61 -13.13
C SER A 96 -28.33 5.06 -13.53
N GLY A 97 -28.36 3.85 -14.11
CA GLY A 97 -29.59 3.16 -14.47
C GLY A 97 -30.43 2.76 -13.25
N LEU A 98 -29.78 2.35 -12.15
CA LEU A 98 -30.44 2.04 -10.89
C LEU A 98 -31.04 3.28 -10.24
N ILE A 99 -30.31 4.39 -10.19
CA ILE A 99 -30.80 5.68 -9.69
C ILE A 99 -32.01 6.14 -10.51
N THR A 100 -31.91 6.05 -11.84
CA THR A 100 -33.03 6.36 -12.75
C THR A 100 -34.22 5.44 -12.50
N HIS A 101 -34.00 4.15 -12.24
CA HIS A 101 -35.06 3.19 -11.92
C HIS A 101 -35.80 3.55 -10.63
N TYR A 102 -35.11 4.14 -9.65
CA TYR A 102 -35.73 4.65 -8.43
C TYR A 102 -36.49 5.98 -8.60
N GLY A 103 -36.52 6.54 -9.82
CA GLY A 103 -37.28 7.74 -10.13
C GLY A 103 -36.58 9.05 -9.77
N GLU A 104 -35.29 8.98 -9.46
CA GLU A 104 -34.46 10.17 -9.23
C GLU A 104 -34.25 10.99 -10.50
N ASP A 105 -33.93 12.27 -10.33
CA ASP A 105 -33.75 13.19 -11.45
C ASP A 105 -32.45 12.93 -12.24
N ARG A 106 -32.38 13.46 -13.46
CA ARG A 106 -31.26 13.27 -14.38
C ARG A 106 -29.93 13.75 -13.80
N LEU A 107 -29.92 14.84 -13.04
CA LEU A 107 -28.69 15.36 -12.44
C LEU A 107 -28.17 14.38 -11.41
N THR A 108 -29.04 13.87 -10.53
CA THR A 108 -28.71 12.86 -9.52
C THR A 108 -28.23 11.55 -10.16
N ALA A 109 -28.87 11.09 -11.23
CA ALA A 109 -28.46 9.89 -11.97
C ALA A 109 -27.08 10.03 -12.64
N ILE A 110 -26.67 11.23 -13.01
CA ILE A 110 -25.35 11.52 -13.60
C ILE A 110 -24.30 11.73 -12.51
N ALA A 111 -24.64 12.45 -11.45
CA ALA A 111 -23.72 12.84 -10.39
C ALA A 111 -23.46 11.72 -9.37
N GLY A 112 -24.45 10.88 -9.10
CA GLY A 112 -24.37 9.80 -8.11
C GLY A 112 -23.15 8.89 -8.29
N PRO A 113 -22.94 8.29 -9.48
CA PRO A 113 -21.75 7.48 -9.72
C PRO A 113 -20.43 8.24 -9.56
N ALA A 114 -20.39 9.49 -10.05
CA ALA A 114 -19.19 10.33 -9.93
C ALA A 114 -18.83 10.65 -8.48
N ALA A 115 -19.82 10.78 -7.59
CA ALA A 115 -19.59 10.99 -6.17
C ALA A 115 -18.94 9.77 -5.49
N VAL A 116 -19.36 8.56 -5.85
CA VAL A 116 -18.78 7.30 -5.36
C VAL A 116 -17.32 7.18 -5.81
N ASP A 117 -17.05 7.42 -7.10
CA ASP A 117 -15.70 7.37 -7.65
C ASP A 117 -14.80 8.45 -7.04
N GLY A 118 -15.32 9.68 -6.88
CA GLY A 118 -14.61 10.78 -6.26
C GLY A 118 -14.20 10.47 -4.81
N LEU A 119 -15.10 9.87 -4.04
CA LEU A 119 -14.80 9.39 -2.68
C LEU A 119 -13.67 8.35 -2.70
N MET A 120 -13.74 7.36 -3.59
CA MET A 120 -12.72 6.32 -3.70
C MET A 120 -11.35 6.87 -4.13
N ILE A 121 -11.32 7.78 -5.11
CA ILE A 121 -10.08 8.42 -5.58
C ILE A 121 -9.45 9.24 -4.45
N MET A 122 -10.26 10.03 -3.73
CA MET A 122 -9.78 10.82 -2.60
C MET A 122 -9.22 9.92 -1.48
N ALA A 123 -9.94 8.84 -1.15
CA ALA A 123 -9.55 7.88 -0.14
C ALA A 123 -8.24 7.15 -0.52
N ALA A 124 -8.14 6.65 -1.74
CA ALA A 124 -6.93 5.98 -2.24
C ALA A 124 -5.72 6.94 -2.26
N ALA A 125 -5.91 8.17 -2.73
CA ALA A 125 -4.86 9.19 -2.72
C ALA A 125 -4.38 9.51 -1.29
N ALA A 126 -5.31 9.61 -0.32
CA ALA A 126 -4.97 9.84 1.08
C ALA A 126 -4.19 8.66 1.70
N LEU A 127 -4.53 7.41 1.36
CA LEU A 127 -3.78 6.22 1.79
C LEU A 127 -2.36 6.23 1.22
N LEU A 128 -2.21 6.53 -0.08
CA LEU A 128 -0.90 6.62 -0.74
C LEU A 128 -0.03 7.74 -0.17
N ALA A 129 -0.61 8.91 0.09
CA ALA A 129 0.09 10.04 0.71
C ALA A 129 0.56 9.70 2.14
N SER A 130 -0.29 8.99 2.91
CA SER A 130 0.04 8.57 4.28
C SER A 130 1.15 7.51 4.34
N GLY A 131 1.32 6.71 3.27
CA GLY A 131 2.40 5.70 3.17
C GLY A 131 3.78 6.33 2.97
N LYS A 132 3.87 7.40 2.18
CA LYS A 132 5.15 8.09 1.86
C LYS A 132 5.75 8.82 3.06
N HIS A 133 4.94 9.34 3.98
CA HIS A 133 5.44 10.01 5.18
C HIS A 133 6.07 9.06 6.22
N ARG A 134 6.03 7.73 6.02
CA ARG A 134 6.58 6.76 6.97
C ARG A 134 8.06 6.42 6.74
N GLU A 135 8.68 6.92 5.66
CA GLU A 135 10.14 6.95 5.49
C GLU A 135 10.63 8.40 5.66
N PRO A 136 10.92 8.83 6.90
CA PRO A 136 12.33 8.94 7.29
C PRO A 136 12.53 8.67 8.80
N ALA A 137 12.98 7.46 9.16
CA ALA A 137 13.59 7.18 10.47
C ALA A 137 14.37 5.84 10.45
N LEU A 138 15.24 5.68 9.45
CA LEU A 138 16.41 4.79 9.53
C LEU A 138 17.64 5.58 9.08
N ALA A 139 17.81 6.79 9.61
CA ALA A 139 19.15 7.28 9.86
C ALA A 139 19.65 6.47 11.07
N GLY A 140 20.27 5.32 10.79
CA GLY A 140 20.97 4.57 11.82
C GLY A 140 21.99 5.49 12.52
N PRO A 141 22.29 5.26 13.81
CA PRO A 141 23.43 5.97 14.42
C PRO A 141 24.66 5.78 13.53
N PRO A 142 25.47 6.83 13.31
CA PRO A 142 26.61 6.74 12.40
C PRO A 142 27.45 5.53 12.79
N ALA A 143 27.72 4.66 11.81
CA ALA A 143 28.57 3.50 11.98
C ALA A 143 29.90 3.97 12.59
N ALA A 144 30.22 3.47 13.77
CA ALA A 144 31.53 3.67 14.37
C ALA A 144 32.59 3.17 13.37
N GLU A 145 33.49 4.07 13.03
CA GLU A 145 34.67 3.86 12.21
C GLU A 145 35.43 2.61 12.69
N PRO A 146 35.89 1.70 11.80
CA PRO A 146 36.57 0.50 12.22
C PRO A 146 37.86 0.86 12.95
N ALA A 147 37.91 0.55 14.25
CA ALA A 147 39.12 0.67 15.05
C ALA A 147 40.23 -0.17 14.41
N GLN A 148 41.22 0.52 13.85
CA GLN A 148 42.48 -0.08 13.42
C GLN A 148 43.09 -0.84 14.60
N SER A 149 43.50 -2.07 14.30
CA SER A 149 44.07 -3.02 15.25
C SER A 149 45.32 -2.43 15.94
N ALA A 150 45.21 -2.07 17.20
CA ALA A 150 46.37 -1.84 18.06
C ALA A 150 47.06 -3.19 18.34
N PRO A 151 48.40 -3.31 18.25
CA PRO A 151 49.08 -4.56 18.50
C PRO A 151 48.90 -4.98 19.96
N ALA A 152 48.61 -6.27 20.16
CA ALA A 152 48.45 -6.89 21.47
C ALA A 152 49.73 -6.73 22.30
N LEU A 153 49.68 -5.88 23.33
CA LEU A 153 50.65 -5.90 24.42
C LEU A 153 50.43 -7.22 25.18
N ALA A 154 51.27 -8.21 24.89
CA ALA A 154 51.33 -9.45 25.65
C ALA A 154 51.57 -9.10 27.14
N ALA A 155 50.66 -9.56 28.00
CA ALA A 155 50.73 -9.38 29.43
C ALA A 155 52.01 -10.02 29.98
N VAL A 156 52.86 -9.21 30.62
CA VAL A 156 53.98 -9.72 31.43
C VAL A 156 53.39 -10.36 32.70
N PRO A 157 53.68 -11.63 33.00
CA PRO A 157 53.16 -12.30 34.20
C PRO A 157 53.63 -11.61 35.49
N LEU A 158 52.74 -11.38 36.45
CA LEU A 158 53.00 -10.78 37.77
C LEU A 158 53.85 -11.66 38.72
N THR A 159 54.68 -12.55 38.18
CA THR A 159 55.53 -13.48 38.95
C THR A 159 56.95 -12.94 39.14
N GLU A 160 57.34 -11.84 38.48
CA GLU A 160 58.64 -11.20 38.64
C GLU A 160 58.55 -9.80 39.27
N LEU A 161 58.12 -9.73 40.53
CA LEU A 161 58.46 -8.59 41.39
C LEU A 161 59.50 -9.01 42.44
N PRO A 162 60.81 -8.84 42.16
CA PRO A 162 61.82 -8.90 43.20
C PRO A 162 61.80 -7.61 44.04
N ARG A 163 61.41 -7.81 45.30
CA ARG A 163 61.47 -6.92 46.47
C ARG A 163 62.72 -6.03 46.47
N ALA A 164 62.53 -4.73 46.60
CA ALA A 164 63.58 -3.73 46.72
C ALA A 164 64.46 -3.95 47.99
N ILE A 165 65.77 -3.70 47.80
CA ILE A 165 66.76 -3.19 48.77
C ILE A 165 67.17 -4.13 49.92
N ASN A 166 68.42 -4.64 49.86
CA ASN A 166 69.44 -4.55 50.93
C ASN A 166 70.71 -5.35 50.59
N GLY A 167 71.89 -4.73 50.71
CA GLY A 167 73.15 -5.46 50.95
C GLY A 167 74.38 -5.09 50.10
N ALA A 168 75.19 -4.15 50.62
CA ALA A 168 76.66 -4.19 50.74
C ALA A 168 77.59 -4.79 49.64
N ILE A 169 78.39 -3.89 49.03
CA ILE A 169 79.84 -3.90 48.61
C ILE A 169 80.67 -5.20 48.85
N PRO A 170 81.48 -5.72 47.87
CA PRO A 170 82.93 -5.36 47.75
C PRO A 170 83.64 -5.36 46.36
N SER A 171 84.57 -4.38 46.24
CA SER A 171 85.99 -4.41 45.78
C SER A 171 86.45 -4.93 44.40
N GLY A 172 87.20 -4.06 43.67
CA GLY A 172 88.22 -4.40 42.65
C GLY A 172 87.73 -4.36 41.19
N VAL A 173 88.47 -3.96 40.14
CA VAL A 173 89.91 -3.82 39.85
C VAL A 173 90.02 -3.14 38.45
N VAL A 174 90.96 -2.18 38.29
CA VAL A 174 91.79 -1.85 37.09
C VAL A 174 91.05 -1.62 35.75
N ARG A 175 91.10 -0.44 35.12
CA ARG A 175 92.28 0.25 34.58
C ARG A 175 91.90 1.67 34.13
#